data_AF-A0A0C9UD96-F1
#
_entry.id   AF-A0A0C9UD96-F1
#
_cell.length_a   1.000
_cell.length_b   1.000
_cell.length_c   1.000
_cell.angle_alpha   90.00
_cell.angle_beta   90.00
_cell.angle_gamma   90.00
#
_symmetry.space_group_name_H-M   'P 1'
#
loop_
_entity.id
_entity.type
_entity.pdbx_description
1 polymer ?
#
loop_
_entity_poly.entity_id
_entity_poly.type
_entity_poly.pdbx_seq_one_letter_code
_entity_poly.pdbx_strand_id
1 'polypeptide(L)'
;MTMTDWRIFQYDSEQDQQGAECPPSPEIVQPGHYIVLSITGERIRVGIKATLPRPRIPTHSNTPACESHYRPRARTRDGKCLITGLQTQTYSRLKVAHIFPRAHDKEWTRKGYASKIIDTADEGVMGGPTKIDSVQNLITIRSDLHDAWDNYDFGVDPNNNYRIIAFINGNEDINGLHLQLDHIQDQALRPLDELFLDHFMQGLYKHMKGAGETEWTYEDYDSVFGDGSFDMSNPKLWNTRQGKQLFEITLADRLFDNGISQHGVSM
;
A
#
# COMPACT_ATOMS: atom_id res chain seq x y z
N MET A 1 -17.34 -0.91 -24.26
CA MET A 1 -17.37 -2.23 -23.63
C MET A 1 -18.56 -2.25 -22.69
N THR A 2 -19.61 -2.98 -23.03
CA THR A 2 -20.72 -3.24 -22.11
C THR A 2 -20.14 -3.96 -20.90
N MET A 3 -20.27 -3.40 -19.70
CA MET A 3 -19.96 -4.13 -18.47
C MET A 3 -20.90 -5.33 -18.42
N THR A 4 -20.36 -6.52 -18.63
CA THR A 4 -21.11 -7.75 -18.39
C THR A 4 -21.17 -7.94 -16.88
N ASP A 5 -22.36 -7.83 -16.31
CA ASP A 5 -22.57 -8.14 -14.90
C ASP A 5 -22.17 -9.60 -14.63
N TRP A 6 -21.44 -9.80 -13.54
CA TRP A 6 -20.82 -11.08 -13.18
C TRP A 6 -21.13 -11.48 -11.73
N ARG A 7 -20.99 -12.77 -11.44
CA ARG A 7 -21.18 -13.37 -10.10
C ARG A 7 -20.08 -14.39 -9.83
N ILE A 8 -19.79 -14.62 -8.56
CA ILE A 8 -18.81 -15.61 -8.08
C ILE A 8 -19.58 -16.82 -7.55
N PHE A 9 -19.10 -18.01 -7.87
CA PHE A 9 -19.62 -19.27 -7.37
C PHE A 9 -18.48 -20.10 -6.80
N GLN A 10 -18.77 -20.93 -5.80
CA GLN A 10 -17.87 -22.01 -5.43
C GLN A 10 -17.67 -22.94 -6.63
N TYR A 11 -16.49 -23.53 -6.74
CA TYR A 11 -16.16 -24.43 -7.84
C TYR A 11 -15.44 -25.66 -7.29
N ASP A 12 -15.92 -26.85 -7.63
CA ASP A 12 -15.22 -28.10 -7.38
C ASP A 12 -14.35 -28.40 -8.61
N SER A 13 -13.04 -28.21 -8.45
CA SER A 13 -12.07 -28.47 -9.52
C SER A 13 -11.88 -29.96 -9.82
N GLU A 14 -12.19 -30.85 -8.89
CA GLU A 14 -12.05 -32.30 -9.08
C GLU A 14 -13.23 -32.86 -9.87
N GLN A 15 -14.43 -32.35 -9.62
CA GLN A 15 -15.68 -32.78 -10.28
C GLN A 15 -16.11 -31.89 -11.46
N ASP A 16 -15.36 -30.81 -11.74
CA ASP A 16 -15.71 -29.76 -12.71
C ASP A 16 -17.14 -29.23 -12.51
N GLN A 17 -17.54 -29.05 -11.26
CA GLN A 17 -18.91 -28.72 -10.89
C GLN A 17 -19.02 -27.34 -10.22
N GLN A 18 -19.99 -26.56 -10.67
CA GLN A 18 -20.38 -25.31 -10.04
C GLN A 18 -21.13 -25.58 -8.72
N GLY A 19 -20.67 -24.95 -7.64
CA GLY A 19 -21.31 -24.96 -6.33
C GLY A 19 -22.25 -23.76 -6.12
N ALA A 20 -22.46 -23.41 -4.84
CA ALA A 20 -23.34 -22.31 -4.45
C ALA A 20 -22.80 -20.93 -4.91
N GLU A 21 -23.71 -20.00 -5.17
CA GLU A 21 -23.36 -18.58 -5.39
C GLU A 21 -22.72 -18.00 -4.12
N CYS A 22 -21.67 -17.22 -4.30
CA CYS A 22 -21.02 -16.43 -3.26
C CYS A 22 -21.53 -14.97 -3.35
N PRO A 23 -22.62 -14.60 -2.64
CA PRO A 23 -23.09 -13.23 -2.66
C PRO A 23 -22.08 -12.29 -1.97
N PRO A 24 -22.09 -10.99 -2.29
CA PRO A 24 -21.26 -10.01 -1.59
C PRO A 24 -21.52 -10.07 -0.08
N SER A 25 -20.47 -10.26 0.71
CA SER A 25 -20.55 -10.33 2.17
C SER A 25 -19.37 -9.60 2.83
N PRO A 26 -19.46 -9.28 4.14
CA PRO A 26 -18.34 -8.74 4.89
C PRO A 26 -17.27 -9.78 5.24
N GLU A 27 -17.58 -11.07 5.05
CA GLU A 27 -16.72 -12.18 5.47
C GLU A 27 -15.55 -12.36 4.51
N ILE A 28 -14.41 -12.79 5.07
CA ILE A 28 -13.24 -13.15 4.26
C ILE A 28 -13.59 -14.39 3.45
N VAL A 29 -13.36 -14.31 2.13
CA VAL A 29 -13.54 -15.44 1.21
C VAL A 29 -12.62 -16.57 1.66
N GLN A 30 -13.21 -17.74 1.91
CA GLN A 30 -12.45 -18.89 2.38
C GLN A 30 -11.48 -19.40 1.29
N PRO A 31 -10.34 -20.00 1.66
CA PRO A 31 -9.48 -20.65 0.67
C PRO A 31 -10.25 -21.75 -0.08
N GLY A 32 -10.18 -21.74 -1.41
CA GLY A 32 -10.88 -22.69 -2.26
C GLY A 32 -10.83 -22.31 -3.73
N HIS A 33 -11.47 -23.12 -4.58
CA HIS A 33 -11.64 -22.79 -5.98
C HIS A 33 -12.97 -22.08 -6.21
N TYR A 34 -12.92 -21.02 -7.00
CA TYR A 34 -14.06 -20.19 -7.34
C TYR A 34 -14.10 -19.96 -8.84
N ILE A 35 -15.31 -19.82 -9.38
CA ILE A 35 -15.53 -19.51 -10.79
C ILE A 35 -16.32 -18.21 -10.91
N VAL A 36 -15.88 -17.35 -11.85
CA VAL A 36 -16.59 -16.13 -12.22
C VAL A 36 -17.39 -16.39 -13.49
N LEU A 37 -18.69 -16.16 -13.42
CA LEU A 37 -19.63 -16.35 -14.53
C LEU A 37 -20.42 -15.06 -14.76
N SER A 38 -21.03 -14.93 -15.92
CA SER A 38 -22.03 -13.89 -16.16
C SER A 38 -23.25 -14.11 -15.26
N ILE A 39 -24.12 -13.11 -15.13
CA ILE A 39 -25.43 -13.28 -14.50
C ILE A 39 -26.31 -14.35 -15.17
N THR A 40 -26.01 -14.74 -16.42
CA THR A 40 -26.69 -15.82 -17.16
C THR A 40 -26.05 -17.19 -16.93
N GLY A 41 -24.98 -17.29 -16.14
CA GLY A 41 -24.25 -18.53 -15.87
C GLY A 41 -23.23 -18.91 -16.95
N GLU A 42 -22.96 -18.03 -17.90
CA GLU A 42 -22.02 -18.28 -19.00
C GLU A 42 -20.59 -17.89 -18.59
N ARG A 43 -19.60 -18.59 -19.15
CA ARG A 43 -18.19 -18.25 -18.94
C ARG A 43 -17.88 -16.89 -19.54
N ILE A 44 -17.31 -16.00 -18.74
CA ILE A 44 -16.85 -14.69 -19.20
C ILE A 44 -15.37 -14.73 -19.59
N ARG A 45 -15.00 -13.96 -20.62
CA ARG A 45 -13.59 -13.78 -20.97
C ARG A 45 -12.95 -12.78 -20.02
N VAL A 46 -12.11 -13.26 -19.12
CA VAL A 46 -11.25 -12.43 -18.27
C VAL A 46 -9.86 -12.31 -18.89
N GLY A 47 -9.31 -11.10 -18.90
CA GLY A 47 -7.92 -10.86 -19.28
C GLY A 47 -7.07 -10.75 -18.02
N ILE A 48 -5.92 -11.44 -18.00
CA ILE A 48 -4.94 -11.26 -16.93
C ILE A 48 -4.21 -9.93 -17.18
N LYS A 49 -4.19 -9.04 -16.18
CA LYS A 49 -3.34 -7.86 -16.25
C LYS A 49 -1.90 -8.26 -15.93
N ALA A 50 -0.99 -8.00 -16.86
CA ALA A 50 0.46 -8.22 -16.66
C ALA A 50 1.12 -7.17 -15.74
N THR A 51 0.33 -6.40 -14.99
CA THR A 51 0.83 -5.36 -14.10
C THR A 51 1.33 -6.02 -12.83
N LEU A 52 2.63 -5.90 -12.58
CA LEU A 52 3.22 -6.34 -11.32
C LEU A 52 2.98 -5.30 -10.22
N PRO A 53 2.83 -5.74 -8.96
CA PRO A 53 2.79 -4.82 -7.83
C PRO A 53 4.11 -4.03 -7.75
N ARG A 54 4.02 -2.76 -7.39
CA ARG A 54 5.20 -1.95 -7.11
C ARG A 54 5.95 -2.54 -5.92
N PRO A 55 7.25 -2.84 -6.05
CA PRO A 55 8.02 -3.30 -4.90
C PRO A 55 8.07 -2.19 -3.84
N ARG A 56 7.89 -2.55 -2.57
CA ARG A 56 7.98 -1.62 -1.44
C ARG A 56 8.94 -2.23 -0.43
N ILE A 57 9.76 -1.37 0.17
CA ILE A 57 10.69 -1.78 1.21
C ILE A 57 9.95 -1.57 2.52
N PRO A 58 9.86 -2.60 3.38
CA PRO A 58 9.40 -2.40 4.74
C PRO A 58 10.23 -1.29 5.37
N THR A 59 9.57 -0.25 5.88
CA THR A 59 10.29 0.85 6.51
C THR A 59 11.00 0.31 7.76
N HIS A 60 12.27 -0.08 7.62
CA HIS A 60 13.05 -0.61 8.74
C HIS A 60 13.11 0.48 9.81
N SER A 61 12.62 0.13 11.00
CA SER A 61 12.48 1.06 12.13
C SER A 61 13.83 1.55 12.69
N ASN A 62 14.95 1.11 12.08
CA ASN A 62 16.32 1.26 12.57
C ASN A 62 17.16 2.28 11.80
N THR A 63 16.64 2.99 10.81
CA THR A 63 17.31 4.22 10.37
C THR A 63 17.22 5.23 11.52
N PRO A 64 18.36 5.76 12.03
CA PRO A 64 18.37 6.70 13.13
C PRO A 64 17.38 7.81 12.83
N ALA A 65 16.41 7.97 13.72
CA ALA A 65 15.36 8.95 13.60
C ALA A 65 15.97 10.35 13.49
N CYS A 66 16.17 10.83 12.27
CA CYS A 66 15.74 12.18 11.98
C CYS A 66 14.22 12.12 12.16
N GLU A 67 13.68 12.86 13.13
CA GLU A 67 12.24 13.16 13.14
C GLU A 67 11.93 13.85 11.83
N SER A 68 11.60 13.05 10.83
CA SER A 68 11.28 13.53 9.52
C SER A 68 10.10 14.49 9.67
N HIS A 69 10.26 15.69 9.10
CA HIS A 69 9.40 16.87 9.26
C HIS A 69 7.90 16.57 9.08
N TYR A 70 7.57 15.49 8.38
CA TYR A 70 6.21 15.06 8.08
C TYR A 70 5.51 14.32 9.22
N ARG A 71 6.24 13.61 10.11
CA ARG A 71 5.63 12.78 11.17
C ARG A 71 4.83 13.61 12.18
N PRO A 72 5.36 14.74 12.70
CA PRO A 72 4.58 15.57 13.61
C PRO A 72 3.30 16.10 12.97
N ARG A 73 3.33 16.46 11.68
CA ARG A 73 2.16 16.98 10.96
C ARG A 73 1.05 15.92 10.86
N ALA A 74 1.39 14.71 10.43
CA ALA A 74 0.42 13.61 10.34
C ALA A 74 -0.14 13.23 11.72
N ARG A 75 0.72 13.15 12.74
CA ARG A 75 0.31 12.85 14.12
C ARG A 75 -0.64 13.89 14.71
N THR A 76 -0.36 15.17 14.49
CA THR A 76 -1.21 16.28 14.94
C THR A 76 -2.56 16.28 14.23
N ARG A 77 -2.56 16.00 12.91
CA ARG A 77 -3.79 15.91 12.13
C ARG A 77 -4.66 14.72 12.57
N ASP A 78 -4.06 13.55 12.70
CA ASP A 78 -4.80 12.29 12.91
C ASP A 78 -5.20 12.09 14.37
N GLY A 79 -4.29 12.34 15.32
CA GLY A 79 -4.51 12.14 16.75
C GLY A 79 -4.80 10.68 17.19
N LYS A 80 -4.95 9.75 16.24
CA LYS A 80 -5.29 8.34 16.46
C LYS A 80 -4.82 7.47 15.30
N CYS A 81 -4.89 6.15 15.47
CA CYS A 81 -4.82 5.22 14.35
C CYS A 81 -6.07 5.40 13.47
N LEU A 82 -5.90 5.74 12.19
CA LEU A 82 -7.02 5.93 11.26
C LEU A 82 -7.73 4.61 10.90
N ILE A 83 -7.07 3.46 11.08
CA ILE A 83 -7.63 2.12 10.81
C ILE A 83 -8.49 1.65 12.00
N THR A 84 -7.94 1.65 13.20
CA THR A 84 -8.57 1.03 14.40
C THR A 84 -9.20 2.05 15.34
N GLY A 85 -8.92 3.34 15.19
CA GLY A 85 -9.35 4.40 16.09
C GLY A 85 -8.54 4.49 17.38
N LEU A 86 -7.51 3.64 17.56
CA LEU A 86 -6.67 3.63 18.76
C LEU A 86 -6.07 5.02 19.01
N GLN A 87 -6.50 5.64 20.12
CA GLN A 87 -5.88 6.83 20.69
C GLN A 87 -4.84 6.40 21.72
N THR A 88 -3.72 7.09 21.77
CA THR A 88 -2.67 6.84 22.76
C THR A 88 -2.00 8.15 23.13
N GLN A 89 -1.66 8.30 24.41
CA GLN A 89 -0.88 9.45 24.88
C GLN A 89 0.58 9.36 24.42
N THR A 90 1.05 8.16 24.06
CA THR A 90 2.41 7.92 23.57
C THR A 90 2.38 7.45 22.11
N TYR A 91 3.16 8.10 21.25
CA TYR A 91 3.30 7.69 19.85
C TYR A 91 4.07 6.37 19.66
N SER A 92 4.48 5.69 20.73
CA SER A 92 5.15 4.38 20.66
C SER A 92 4.29 3.29 20.00
N ARG A 93 2.97 3.41 20.08
CA ARG A 93 2.01 2.45 19.49
C ARG A 93 1.47 2.90 18.12
N LEU A 94 1.92 4.06 17.62
CA LEU A 94 1.46 4.66 16.37
C LEU A 94 2.64 4.98 15.47
N LYS A 95 2.56 4.53 14.21
CA LYS A 95 3.51 4.89 13.17
C LYS A 95 2.81 5.73 12.10
N VAL A 96 3.55 6.67 11.52
CA VAL A 96 3.09 7.43 10.35
C VAL A 96 3.63 6.72 9.13
N ALA A 97 2.74 6.32 8.24
CA ALA A 97 3.06 5.64 7.00
C ALA A 97 2.67 6.51 5.81
N HIS A 98 3.49 6.49 4.76
CA HIS A 98 3.07 7.01 3.47
C HIS A 98 2.04 6.08 2.82
N ILE A 99 1.06 6.64 2.14
CA ILE A 99 0.12 5.88 1.31
C ILE A 99 0.86 5.44 0.05
N PHE A 100 1.38 6.41 -0.71
CA PHE A 100 2.28 6.19 -1.82
C PHE A 100 3.74 6.24 -1.35
N PRO A 101 4.54 5.19 -1.60
CA PRO A 101 5.90 5.09 -1.06
C PRO A 101 6.84 6.15 -1.63
N ARG A 102 7.60 6.79 -0.73
CA ARG A 102 8.60 7.82 -1.04
C ARG A 102 9.63 7.39 -2.09
N ALA A 103 10.09 6.15 -2.01
CA ALA A 103 11.11 5.57 -2.90
C ALA A 103 10.71 5.52 -4.39
N HIS A 104 9.45 5.85 -4.71
CA HIS A 104 8.90 5.86 -6.06
C HIS A 104 8.58 7.28 -6.55
N ASP A 105 9.35 8.29 -6.15
CA ASP A 105 9.21 9.71 -6.51
C ASP A 105 9.08 9.98 -8.03
N LYS A 106 9.80 9.23 -8.87
CA LYS A 106 9.71 9.30 -10.33
C LYS A 106 8.34 8.86 -10.83
N GLU A 107 7.80 7.78 -10.25
CA GLU A 107 6.46 7.29 -10.59
C GLU A 107 5.39 8.24 -10.08
N TRP A 108 5.56 8.77 -8.86
CA TRP A 108 4.72 9.82 -8.28
C TRP A 108 4.62 11.04 -9.20
N THR A 109 5.76 11.49 -9.73
CA THR A 109 5.85 12.60 -10.69
C THR A 109 5.20 12.24 -12.01
N ARG A 110 5.48 11.04 -12.56
CA ARG A 110 4.89 10.55 -13.81
C ARG A 110 3.36 10.49 -13.75
N LYS A 111 2.81 10.10 -12.60
CA LYS A 111 1.36 10.06 -12.35
C LYS A 111 0.75 11.43 -12.07
N GLY A 112 1.57 12.47 -11.92
CA GLY A 112 1.13 13.83 -11.69
C GLY A 112 0.51 14.03 -10.30
N TYR A 113 0.89 13.24 -9.30
CA TYR A 113 0.31 13.37 -7.96
C TYR A 113 0.71 14.68 -7.28
N ALA A 114 1.93 15.18 -7.51
CA ALA A 114 2.40 16.45 -6.97
C ALA A 114 1.47 17.64 -7.28
N SER A 115 0.87 17.67 -8.48
CA SER A 115 -0.05 18.75 -8.88
C SER A 115 -1.45 18.60 -8.29
N LYS A 116 -1.78 17.44 -7.71
CA LYS A 116 -3.05 17.19 -7.03
C LYS A 116 -3.00 17.50 -5.53
N ILE A 117 -1.80 17.69 -4.99
CA ILE A 117 -1.60 18.10 -3.60
C ILE A 117 -1.99 19.57 -3.43
N ILE A 118 -2.97 19.79 -2.56
CA ILE A 118 -3.50 21.10 -2.17
C ILE A 118 -3.17 21.46 -0.71
N ASP A 119 -2.38 20.63 -0.03
CA ASP A 119 -1.74 20.97 1.24
C ASP A 119 -1.00 22.32 1.12
N THR A 120 -1.30 23.22 2.06
CA THR A 120 -0.87 24.63 2.05
C THR A 120 0.34 24.88 2.95
N ALA A 121 0.91 23.84 3.56
CA ALA A 121 2.13 23.98 4.33
C ALA A 121 3.32 24.43 3.46
N ASP A 122 4.40 24.81 4.13
CA ASP A 122 5.65 25.16 3.44
C ASP A 122 6.18 23.98 2.61
N GLU A 123 6.71 24.27 1.42
CA GLU A 123 7.18 23.24 0.50
C GLU A 123 8.32 22.40 1.10
N GLY A 124 9.18 23.01 1.91
CA GLY A 124 10.28 22.32 2.59
C GLY A 124 9.80 21.22 3.54
N VAL A 125 8.60 21.37 4.13
CA VAL A 125 7.99 20.37 5.02
C VAL A 125 7.00 19.43 4.31
N MET A 126 6.92 19.52 2.98
CA MET A 126 6.14 18.62 2.13
C MET A 126 7.03 17.71 1.27
N GLY A 127 8.35 17.70 1.48
CA GLY A 127 9.27 16.92 0.66
C GLY A 127 9.69 17.65 -0.63
N GLY A 128 9.75 18.99 -0.56
CA GLY A 128 10.18 19.84 -1.65
C GLY A 128 9.16 19.91 -2.80
N PRO A 129 9.60 20.21 -4.03
CA PRO A 129 8.73 20.36 -5.20
C PRO A 129 7.87 19.12 -5.51
N THR A 130 8.30 17.94 -5.05
CA THR A 130 7.55 16.69 -5.23
C THR A 130 6.28 16.65 -4.38
N LYS A 131 6.25 17.36 -3.25
CA LYS A 131 5.18 17.33 -2.25
C LYS A 131 4.86 15.92 -1.70
N ILE A 132 5.78 14.96 -1.84
CA ILE A 132 5.54 13.55 -1.52
C ILE A 132 5.36 13.29 -0.01
N ASP A 133 5.86 14.20 0.84
CA ASP A 133 5.71 14.16 2.29
C ASP A 133 4.55 15.05 2.79
N SER A 134 3.70 15.53 1.88
CA SER A 134 2.45 16.19 2.25
C SER A 134 1.59 15.29 3.14
N VAL A 135 0.86 15.89 4.09
CA VAL A 135 -0.09 15.14 4.91
C VAL A 135 -1.11 14.38 4.08
N GLN A 136 -1.43 14.85 2.87
CA GLN A 136 -2.38 14.17 2.01
C GLN A 136 -1.87 12.82 1.46
N ASN A 137 -0.57 12.53 1.59
CA ASN A 137 0.04 11.22 1.30
C ASN A 137 0.38 10.43 2.58
N LEU A 138 -0.10 10.83 3.75
CA LEU A 138 0.27 10.23 5.03
C LEU A 138 -0.96 9.74 5.80
N ILE A 139 -0.77 8.67 6.57
CA ILE A 139 -1.73 8.20 7.56
C ILE A 139 -1.02 7.73 8.82
N THR A 140 -1.66 7.90 9.96
CA THR A 140 -1.21 7.34 11.24
C THR A 140 -1.91 5.99 11.49
N ILE A 141 -1.12 4.93 11.68
CA ILE A 141 -1.59 3.56 11.86
C ILE A 141 -1.02 2.93 13.13
N ARG A 142 -1.65 1.83 13.57
CA ARG A 142 -1.16 1.02 14.70
C ARG A 142 0.20 0.45 14.31
N SER A 143 1.17 0.47 15.23
CA SER A 143 2.57 0.18 14.91
C SER A 143 2.84 -1.22 14.34
N ASP A 144 2.04 -2.20 14.76
CA ASP A 144 2.05 -3.60 14.29
C ASP A 144 1.46 -3.77 12.88
N LEU A 145 0.60 -2.85 12.43
CA LEU A 145 0.02 -2.87 11.09
C LEU A 145 0.96 -2.26 10.03
N HIS A 146 2.09 -1.68 10.43
CA HIS A 146 2.95 -0.94 9.52
C HIS A 146 3.60 -1.83 8.47
N ASP A 147 4.06 -3.01 8.86
CA ASP A 147 4.68 -3.95 7.93
C ASP A 147 3.63 -4.53 6.97
N ALA A 148 2.44 -4.84 7.48
CA ALA A 148 1.30 -5.27 6.65
C ALA A 148 0.86 -4.17 5.65
N TRP A 149 0.90 -2.89 6.06
CA TRP A 149 0.64 -1.77 5.16
C TRP A 149 1.70 -1.67 4.06
N ASP A 150 2.99 -1.69 4.43
CA ASP A 150 4.10 -1.61 3.47
C ASP A 150 4.12 -2.82 2.52
N ASN A 151 3.65 -3.98 2.99
CA ASN A 151 3.54 -5.19 2.18
C ASN A 151 2.27 -5.23 1.31
N TYR A 152 1.36 -4.25 1.39
CA TYR A 152 0.06 -4.31 0.71
C TYR A 152 -0.80 -5.52 1.12
N ASP A 153 -0.61 -6.02 2.34
CA ASP A 153 -1.37 -7.15 2.90
C ASP A 153 -2.82 -6.76 3.22
N PHE A 154 -3.08 -5.46 3.31
CA PHE A 154 -4.41 -4.87 3.30
C PHE A 154 -4.42 -3.52 2.56
N GLY A 155 -5.60 -3.06 2.16
CA GLY A 155 -5.82 -1.77 1.51
C GLY A 155 -7.13 -1.11 1.93
N VAL A 156 -7.30 0.14 1.52
CA VAL A 156 -8.52 0.93 1.75
C VAL A 156 -9.18 1.21 0.41
N ASP A 157 -10.44 0.83 0.23
CA ASP A 157 -11.21 1.16 -0.97
C ASP A 157 -11.99 2.47 -0.78
N PRO A 158 -11.50 3.60 -1.33
CA PRO A 158 -12.19 4.88 -1.20
C PRO A 158 -13.56 4.90 -1.90
N ASN A 159 -13.80 4.02 -2.88
CA ASN A 159 -15.07 3.94 -3.59
C ASN A 159 -16.14 3.14 -2.82
N ASN A 160 -15.73 2.44 -1.76
CA ASN A 160 -16.61 1.64 -0.92
C ASN A 160 -16.60 2.19 0.51
N ASN A 161 -16.89 3.48 0.65
CA ASN A 161 -16.94 4.18 1.94
C ASN A 161 -15.63 4.06 2.76
N TYR A 162 -14.48 3.97 2.09
CA TYR A 162 -13.18 3.70 2.73
C TYR A 162 -13.12 2.40 3.52
N ARG A 163 -13.81 1.36 3.04
CA ARG A 163 -13.74 0.03 3.64
C ARG A 163 -12.33 -0.55 3.51
N ILE A 164 -11.84 -1.11 4.61
CA ILE A 164 -10.57 -1.81 4.72
C ILE A 164 -10.77 -3.25 4.26
N ILE A 165 -9.89 -3.72 3.39
CA ILE A 165 -9.92 -5.07 2.83
C ILE A 165 -8.57 -5.72 3.11
N ALA A 166 -8.59 -6.80 3.86
CA ALA A 166 -7.43 -7.67 4.04
C ALA A 166 -7.31 -8.62 2.85
N PHE A 167 -6.09 -8.72 2.29
CA PHE A 167 -5.79 -9.63 1.19
C PHE A 167 -5.17 -10.96 1.66
N ILE A 168 -4.72 -11.01 2.92
CA ILE A 168 -4.16 -12.19 3.57
C ILE A 168 -4.79 -12.40 4.96
N ASN A 169 -4.62 -13.60 5.51
CA ASN A 169 -4.98 -13.92 6.89
C ASN A 169 -4.08 -13.16 7.89
N GLY A 170 -4.53 -13.02 9.13
CA GLY A 170 -3.82 -12.33 10.21
C GLY A 170 -4.18 -10.85 10.38
N ASN A 171 -5.08 -10.33 9.55
CA ASN A 171 -5.61 -8.96 9.62
C ASN A 171 -7.14 -8.95 9.83
N GLU A 172 -7.68 -9.99 10.47
CA GLU A 172 -9.12 -10.16 10.70
C GLU A 172 -9.69 -9.06 11.59
N ASP A 173 -8.88 -8.50 12.49
CA ASP A 173 -9.28 -7.43 13.40
C ASP A 173 -9.52 -6.09 12.70
N ILE A 174 -9.00 -5.91 11.48
CA ILE A 174 -9.16 -4.69 10.68
C ILE A 174 -10.02 -4.87 9.43
N ASN A 175 -10.21 -6.11 8.96
CA ASN A 175 -10.97 -6.37 7.74
C ASN A 175 -12.44 -5.95 7.90
N GLY A 176 -12.96 -5.20 6.92
CA GLY A 176 -14.34 -4.69 6.95
C GLY A 176 -14.54 -3.45 7.82
N LEU A 177 -13.54 -2.99 8.57
CA LEU A 177 -13.57 -1.67 9.19
C LEU A 177 -13.56 -0.57 8.12
N HIS A 178 -13.82 0.67 8.52
CA HIS A 178 -13.78 1.83 7.63
C HIS A 178 -12.74 2.83 8.14
N LEU A 179 -11.96 3.40 7.22
CA LEU A 179 -10.95 4.41 7.55
C LEU A 179 -11.61 5.63 8.22
N GLN A 180 -11.10 6.03 9.37
CA GLN A 180 -11.72 7.05 10.21
C GLN A 180 -11.27 8.46 9.84
N LEU A 181 -11.99 9.11 8.93
CA LEU A 181 -11.66 10.46 8.44
C LEU A 181 -12.59 11.57 8.94
N ASP A 182 -13.59 11.26 9.78
CA ASP A 182 -14.65 12.20 10.19
C ASP A 182 -14.16 13.45 10.92
N HIS A 183 -12.96 13.41 11.49
CA HIS A 183 -12.36 14.55 12.19
C HIS A 183 -11.51 15.45 11.26
N ILE A 184 -11.26 15.02 10.03
CA ILE A 184 -10.45 15.74 9.03
C ILE A 184 -11.40 16.35 8.00
N GLN A 185 -11.96 17.51 8.36
CA GLN A 185 -12.92 18.25 7.54
C GLN A 185 -12.25 19.15 6.49
N ASP A 186 -11.02 19.59 6.77
CA ASP A 186 -10.24 20.40 5.82
C ASP A 186 -9.72 19.52 4.67
N GLN A 187 -10.17 19.84 3.46
CA GLN A 187 -9.79 19.13 2.25
C GLN A 187 -8.28 19.23 1.97
N ALA A 188 -7.61 20.31 2.38
CA ALA A 188 -6.17 20.47 2.23
C ALA A 188 -5.36 19.52 3.13
N LEU A 189 -5.98 19.02 4.20
CA LEU A 189 -5.35 18.08 5.14
C LEU A 189 -5.79 16.63 4.92
N ARG A 190 -6.91 16.43 4.21
CA ARG A 190 -7.49 15.12 3.96
C ARG A 190 -6.58 14.29 3.03
N PRO A 191 -6.25 13.04 3.39
CA PRO A 191 -5.58 12.12 2.49
C PRO A 191 -6.26 12.03 1.12
N LEU A 192 -5.48 11.94 0.05
CA LEU A 192 -6.03 11.86 -1.30
C LEU A 192 -6.59 10.46 -1.60
N ASP A 193 -7.87 10.41 -1.99
CA ASP A 193 -8.55 9.17 -2.37
C ASP A 193 -7.83 8.42 -3.49
N GLU A 194 -7.26 9.14 -4.46
CA GLU A 194 -6.51 8.51 -5.54
C GLU A 194 -5.28 7.74 -5.07
N LEU A 195 -4.66 8.15 -3.96
CA LEU A 195 -3.51 7.46 -3.38
C LEU A 195 -3.96 6.18 -2.67
N PHE A 196 -5.12 6.20 -1.99
CA PHE A 196 -5.70 4.98 -1.44
C PHE A 196 -6.10 4.00 -2.53
N LEU A 197 -6.74 4.48 -3.59
CA LEU A 197 -7.09 3.65 -4.74
C LEU A 197 -5.83 3.03 -5.35
N ASP A 198 -4.76 3.80 -5.52
CA ASP A 198 -3.50 3.30 -6.05
C ASP A 198 -2.86 2.23 -5.14
N HIS A 199 -2.82 2.45 -3.81
CA HIS A 199 -2.35 1.48 -2.82
C HIS A 199 -3.20 0.20 -2.82
N PHE A 200 -4.52 0.35 -2.85
CA PHE A 200 -5.46 -0.76 -2.92
C PHE A 200 -5.23 -1.61 -4.18
N MET A 201 -5.01 -0.97 -5.32
CA MET A 201 -4.67 -1.66 -6.57
C MET A 201 -3.33 -2.40 -6.48
N GLN A 202 -2.33 -1.89 -5.74
CA GLN A 202 -1.09 -2.64 -5.51
C GLN A 202 -1.32 -3.92 -4.70
N GLY A 203 -2.19 -3.88 -3.69
CA GLY A 203 -2.60 -5.07 -2.94
C GLY A 203 -3.30 -6.10 -3.83
N LEU A 204 -4.21 -5.66 -4.70
CA LEU A 204 -4.83 -6.53 -5.71
C LEU A 204 -3.78 -7.15 -6.65
N TYR A 205 -2.84 -6.37 -7.19
CA TYR A 205 -1.78 -6.91 -8.04
C TYR A 205 -0.86 -7.88 -7.30
N LYS A 206 -0.64 -7.67 -6.01
CA LYS A 206 0.21 -8.54 -5.21
C LYS A 206 -0.48 -9.86 -4.86
N HIS A 207 -1.77 -9.84 -4.55
CA HIS A 207 -2.45 -11.00 -3.95
C HIS A 207 -3.51 -11.65 -4.85
N MET A 208 -3.92 -11.03 -5.95
CA MET A 208 -4.79 -11.63 -6.97
C MET A 208 -4.02 -11.89 -8.27
N LYS A 209 -3.27 -13.00 -8.29
CA LYS A 209 -2.35 -13.36 -9.38
C LYS A 209 -2.88 -14.48 -10.27
N GLY A 210 -2.39 -14.52 -11.51
CA GLY A 210 -2.55 -15.68 -12.38
C GLY A 210 -1.65 -16.84 -11.93
N ALA A 211 -1.99 -18.06 -12.37
CA ALA A 211 -1.17 -19.24 -12.07
C ALA A 211 0.28 -19.07 -12.59
N GLY A 212 1.27 -19.32 -11.72
CA GLY A 212 2.69 -19.39 -12.09
C GLY A 212 3.55 -18.15 -11.76
N GLU A 213 3.00 -17.14 -11.08
CA GLU A 213 3.80 -16.01 -10.59
C GLU A 213 4.57 -16.37 -9.31
N THR A 214 5.89 -16.28 -9.35
CA THR A 214 6.77 -16.53 -8.19
C THR A 214 6.72 -15.36 -7.20
N GLU A 215 6.56 -15.68 -5.91
CA GLU A 215 6.61 -14.71 -4.81
C GLU A 215 8.01 -14.64 -4.18
N TRP A 216 8.43 -13.42 -3.86
CA TRP A 216 9.48 -13.14 -2.89
C TRP A 216 8.81 -12.93 -1.55
N THR A 217 9.26 -13.67 -0.53
CA THR A 217 8.71 -13.57 0.83
C THR A 217 9.37 -12.42 1.59
N TYR A 218 8.71 -11.91 2.64
CA TYR A 218 9.29 -10.93 3.56
C TYR A 218 10.64 -11.38 4.14
N GLU A 219 10.81 -12.69 4.39
CA GLU A 219 12.07 -13.27 4.87
C GLU A 219 13.20 -13.13 3.83
N ASP A 220 12.87 -13.29 2.54
CA ASP A 220 13.82 -13.04 1.46
C ASP A 220 14.24 -11.55 1.37
N TYR A 221 13.37 -10.63 1.82
CA TYR A 221 13.67 -9.19 1.89
C TYR A 221 14.52 -8.84 3.12
N ASP A 222 14.09 -9.24 4.31
CA ASP A 222 14.74 -8.88 5.57
C ASP A 222 16.17 -9.44 5.63
N SER A 223 16.37 -10.66 5.13
CA SER A 223 17.71 -11.29 5.05
C SER A 223 18.71 -10.53 4.16
N VAL A 224 18.24 -9.68 3.25
CA VAL A 224 19.10 -8.97 2.28
C VAL A 224 19.30 -7.50 2.65
N PHE A 225 18.27 -6.87 3.23
CA PHE A 225 18.21 -5.43 3.42
C PHE A 225 18.09 -4.99 4.89
N GLY A 226 17.91 -5.93 5.84
CA GLY A 226 17.49 -5.64 7.22
C GLY A 226 18.57 -5.09 8.16
N ASP A 227 19.85 -5.31 7.89
CA ASP A 227 20.94 -4.89 8.79
C ASP A 227 21.58 -3.53 8.44
N GLY A 228 21.02 -2.80 7.48
CA GLY A 228 21.60 -1.56 6.98
C GLY A 228 22.74 -1.75 5.96
N SER A 229 23.16 -2.98 5.71
CA SER A 229 24.05 -3.35 4.61
C SER A 229 23.24 -3.95 3.44
N PHE A 230 23.92 -4.34 2.36
CA PHE A 230 23.34 -5.07 1.24
C PHE A 230 24.05 -6.41 1.14
N ASP A 231 23.37 -7.51 1.49
CA ASP A 231 23.97 -8.84 1.31
C ASP A 231 23.94 -9.24 -0.18
N MET A 232 25.06 -8.99 -0.87
CA MET A 232 25.26 -9.33 -2.27
C MET A 232 25.52 -10.83 -2.53
N SER A 233 25.57 -11.66 -1.48
CA SER A 233 25.97 -13.06 -1.59
C SER A 233 24.89 -13.99 -2.18
N ASN A 234 23.64 -13.53 -2.31
CA ASN A 234 22.53 -14.33 -2.83
C ASN A 234 22.33 -14.14 -4.36
N PRO A 235 22.96 -14.96 -5.22
CA PRO A 235 22.88 -14.80 -6.68
C PRO A 235 21.46 -15.05 -7.22
N LYS A 236 20.57 -15.71 -6.46
CA LYS A 236 19.17 -15.89 -6.87
C LYS A 236 18.40 -14.57 -6.83
N LEU A 237 18.83 -13.61 -6.02
CA LEU A 237 18.23 -12.28 -5.96
C LEU A 237 18.90 -11.33 -6.95
N TRP A 238 20.22 -11.20 -6.86
CA TRP A 238 20.96 -10.16 -7.61
C TRP A 238 21.01 -10.39 -9.12
N ASN A 239 20.80 -11.62 -9.57
CA ASN A 239 20.69 -11.94 -10.99
C ASN A 239 19.27 -11.74 -11.56
N THR A 240 18.29 -11.38 -10.72
CA THR A 240 16.91 -11.14 -11.18
C THR A 240 16.66 -9.65 -11.42
N ARG A 241 15.68 -9.36 -12.28
CA ARG A 241 15.21 -7.99 -12.49
C ARG A 241 14.63 -7.40 -11.20
N GLN A 242 13.90 -8.22 -10.43
CA GLN A 242 13.29 -7.85 -9.17
C GLN A 242 14.34 -7.44 -8.14
N GLY A 243 15.40 -8.23 -7.93
CA GLY A 243 16.47 -7.89 -6.99
C GLY A 243 17.19 -6.58 -7.32
N LYS A 244 17.43 -6.32 -8.61
CA LYS A 244 18.01 -5.04 -9.07
C LYS A 244 17.09 -3.85 -8.81
N GLN A 245 15.80 -3.99 -9.10
CA GLN A 245 14.81 -2.95 -8.81
C GLN A 245 14.73 -2.64 -7.31
N LEU A 246 14.77 -3.66 -6.47
CA LEU A 246 14.72 -3.49 -5.02
C LEU A 246 15.92 -2.73 -4.49
N PHE A 247 17.12 -3.04 -4.98
CA PHE A 247 18.32 -2.29 -4.64
C PHE A 247 18.23 -0.81 -5.01
N GLU A 248 17.75 -0.50 -6.22
CA GLU A 248 17.53 0.88 -6.65
C GLU A 248 16.54 1.61 -5.75
N ILE A 249 15.43 0.95 -5.37
CA ILE A 249 14.42 1.50 -4.46
C ILE A 249 15.02 1.72 -3.06
N THR A 250 15.86 0.82 -2.56
CA THR A 250 16.48 0.95 -1.22
C THR A 250 17.46 2.10 -1.18
N LEU A 251 18.25 2.28 -2.24
CA LEU A 251 19.12 3.43 -2.35
C LEU A 251 18.32 4.73 -2.46
N ALA A 252 17.24 4.76 -3.24
CA ALA A 252 16.39 5.94 -3.38
C ALA A 252 15.78 6.36 -2.04
N ASP A 253 15.25 5.40 -1.27
CA ASP A 253 14.68 5.66 0.06
C ASP A 253 15.72 6.23 1.04
N ARG A 254 16.87 5.57 1.16
CA ARG A 254 17.94 5.97 2.10
C ARG A 254 18.59 7.31 1.74
N LEU A 255 18.64 7.67 0.45
CA LEU A 255 19.27 8.92 -0.02
C LEU A 255 18.29 10.10 -0.14
N PHE A 256 16.98 9.87 0.01
CA PHE A 256 15.96 10.89 -0.25
C PHE A 256 16.18 12.20 0.51
N ASP A 257 16.42 12.14 1.83
CA ASP A 257 16.60 13.34 2.66
C ASP A 257 17.89 14.12 2.32
N ASN A 258 18.91 13.45 1.77
CA ASN A 258 20.13 14.11 1.27
C ASN A 258 19.83 14.93 0.01
N GLY A 259 18.95 14.43 -0.86
CA GLY A 259 18.52 15.13 -2.08
C GLY A 259 17.77 16.42 -1.78
N ILE A 260 16.89 16.42 -0.77
CA ILE A 260 16.17 17.62 -0.33
C ILE A 260 17.15 18.67 0.20
N SER A 261 18.12 18.26 1.02
CA SER A 261 19.10 19.15 1.63
C SER A 261 19.99 19.86 0.60
N GLN A 262 20.29 19.24 -0.54
CA GLN A 262 21.12 19.86 -1.60
C GLN A 262 20.35 20.90 -2.43
N HIS A 263 19.03 20.78 -2.57
CA HIS A 263 18.21 21.73 -3.32
C HIS A 263 17.81 22.96 -2.48
N GLY A 264 17.90 22.87 -1.15
CA GLY A 264 17.67 23.99 -0.23
C GLY A 264 18.86 24.94 -0.03
N VAL A 265 20.03 24.67 -0.63
CA VAL A 265 21.27 25.47 -0.45
C VAL A 265 21.53 26.43 -1.62
N SER A 266 20.64 26.49 -2.63
CA SER A 266 20.72 27.50 -3.68
C SER A 266 19.77 28.67 -3.38
N MET A 267 20.11 29.49 -2.39
CA MET A 267 19.67 30.89 -2.27
C MET A 267 20.88 31.81 -2.34
#